data_AF-A0A1F8C3R7-F1
#
_entry.id   AF-A0A1F8C3R7-F1
#
_cell.length_a   1.000
_cell.length_b   1.000
_cell.length_c   1.000
_cell.angle_alpha   90.00
_cell.angle_beta   90.00
_cell.angle_gamma   90.00
#
_symmetry.space_group_name_H-M   'P 1'
#
loop_
_entity.id
_entity.type
_entity.pdbx_description
1 polymer ?
#
loop_
_entity_poly.entity_id
_entity_poly.type
_entity_poly.pdbx_seq_one_letter_code
_entity_poly.pdbx_strand_id
1 'polypeptide(L)'
;MIWDFTPTQVMKGEVNYNLNDFYRDLGKQVKTNYGKYLSGDKFKNCCNLFWLFCHYQAIMLSEEEIAQNLVGFEPPMSKELITMTCELCQEDGKMLGAIYQNLFLKYFSQALKESWGDEEKATSRTLALVNLYINRHVKQWLA
;
A
#
# COMPACT_ATOMS: atom_id res chain seq x y z
N MET A 1 8.30 -6.31 -6.26
CA MET A 1 8.56 -5.88 -7.66
C MET A 1 9.86 -5.09 -7.74
N ILE A 2 10.39 -4.82 -8.94
CA ILE A 2 11.52 -3.90 -9.15
C ILE A 2 11.04 -2.77 -10.07
N TRP A 3 11.26 -1.52 -9.66
CA TRP A 3 10.87 -0.33 -10.39
C TRP A 3 12.09 0.54 -10.68
N ASP A 4 12.08 1.21 -11.82
CA ASP A 4 13.08 2.22 -12.20
C ASP A 4 12.78 3.61 -11.60
N PHE A 5 11.81 3.68 -10.69
CA PHE A 5 11.34 4.90 -10.02
C PHE A 5 11.03 4.62 -8.56
N THR A 6 10.95 5.68 -7.76
CA THR A 6 10.77 5.60 -6.30
C THR A 6 9.31 5.86 -5.90
N PRO A 7 8.87 5.37 -4.71
CA PRO A 7 7.57 5.73 -4.15
C PRO A 7 7.35 7.24 -4.04
N THR A 8 8.38 8.02 -3.71
CA THR A 8 8.27 9.48 -3.63
C THR A 8 7.89 10.12 -4.97
N GLN A 9 8.46 9.63 -6.08
CA GLN A 9 8.14 10.13 -7.42
C GLN A 9 6.69 9.80 -7.81
N VAL A 10 6.18 8.63 -7.42
CA VAL A 10 4.78 8.24 -7.61
C VAL A 10 3.84 9.09 -6.76
N MET A 11 4.14 9.27 -5.48
CA MET A 11 3.36 10.12 -4.56
C MET A 11 3.21 11.55 -5.11
N LYS A 12 4.31 12.14 -5.59
CA LYS A 12 4.32 13.49 -6.19
C LYS A 12 3.67 13.55 -7.58
N GLY A 13 3.35 12.42 -8.19
CA GLY A 13 2.78 12.35 -9.53
C GLY A 13 3.79 12.63 -10.65
N GLU A 14 5.09 12.58 -10.36
CA GLU A 14 6.16 12.68 -11.37
C GLU A 14 6.15 11.47 -12.31
N VAL A 15 5.68 10.33 -11.80
CA VAL A 15 5.44 9.10 -12.57
C VAL A 15 3.96 8.73 -12.49
N ASN A 16 3.32 8.50 -13.63
CA ASN A 16 1.91 8.09 -13.70
C ASN A 16 1.73 6.58 -13.46
N TYR A 17 2.21 6.08 -12.32
CA TYR A 17 2.04 4.69 -11.90
C TYR A 17 0.86 4.60 -10.92
N ASN A 18 -0.19 3.85 -11.26
CA ASN A 18 -1.45 3.83 -10.52
C ASN A 18 -1.81 2.41 -10.01
N LEU A 19 -3.00 2.27 -9.40
CA LEU A 19 -3.47 0.99 -8.85
C LEU A 19 -3.59 -0.13 -9.89
N ASN A 20 -3.99 0.19 -11.12
CA ASN A 20 -4.09 -0.82 -12.19
C ASN A 20 -2.71 -1.31 -12.61
N ASP A 21 -1.73 -0.39 -12.67
CA ASP A 21 -0.34 -0.75 -12.95
C ASP A 21 0.23 -1.65 -11.85
N PHE A 22 0.02 -1.26 -10.59
CA PHE A 22 0.44 -2.04 -9.42
C PHE A 22 -0.16 -3.44 -9.42
N TYR A 23 -1.48 -3.57 -9.60
CA TYR A 23 -2.14 -4.87 -9.60
C TYR A 23 -1.68 -5.77 -10.77
N ARG A 24 -1.50 -5.18 -11.96
CA ARG A 24 -0.94 -5.89 -13.12
C ARG A 24 0.46 -6.42 -12.82
N ASP A 25 1.34 -5.58 -12.30
CA ASP A 25 2.74 -5.93 -12.09
C ASP A 25 2.92 -6.88 -10.90
N LEU A 26 2.06 -6.80 -9.88
CA LEU A 26 1.93 -7.81 -8.84
C LEU A 26 1.55 -9.17 -9.44
N GLY A 27 0.55 -9.20 -10.32
CA GLY A 27 0.16 -10.42 -11.03
C GLY A 27 1.30 -11.02 -11.86
N LYS A 28 2.11 -10.19 -12.52
CA LYS A 28 3.33 -10.64 -13.22
C LYS A 28 4.34 -11.25 -12.26
N GLN A 29 4.62 -10.59 -11.13
CA GLN A 29 5.56 -11.09 -10.13
C GLN A 29 5.13 -12.44 -9.55
N VAL A 30 3.85 -12.57 -9.15
CA VAL A 30 3.30 -13.84 -8.65
C VAL A 30 3.40 -14.92 -9.72
N LYS A 31 3.11 -14.59 -10.99
CA LYS A 31 3.20 -15.53 -12.10
C LYS A 31 4.64 -15.99 -12.34
N THR A 32 5.61 -15.08 -12.31
CA THR A 32 7.03 -15.39 -12.49
C THR A 32 7.56 -16.29 -11.39
N ASN A 33 7.23 -15.99 -10.13
CA ASN A 33 7.80 -16.70 -8.98
C ASN A 33 7.07 -18.00 -8.66
N TYR A 34 5.75 -18.03 -8.83
CA TYR A 34 4.89 -19.10 -8.34
C TYR A 34 3.99 -19.71 -9.42
N GLY A 35 3.99 -19.20 -10.65
CA GLY A 35 3.04 -19.60 -11.69
C GLY A 35 3.08 -21.08 -12.06
N LYS A 36 4.23 -21.75 -11.93
CA LYS A 36 4.32 -23.22 -12.13
C LYS A 36 3.54 -24.03 -11.08
N TYR A 37 3.22 -23.44 -9.93
CA TYR A 37 2.51 -24.07 -8.82
C TYR A 37 1.06 -23.59 -8.70
N LEU A 38 0.69 -22.52 -9.42
CA LEU A 38 -0.58 -21.82 -9.25
C LEU A 38 -1.33 -21.75 -10.57
N SER A 39 -2.42 -22.51 -10.67
CA SER A 39 -3.34 -22.49 -11.83
C SER A 39 -4.75 -22.07 -11.43
N GLY A 40 -5.46 -21.42 -12.34
CA GLY A 40 -6.87 -21.02 -12.13
C GLY A 40 -7.06 -20.18 -10.87
N ASP A 41 -8.01 -20.57 -10.03
CA ASP A 41 -8.36 -19.84 -8.81
C ASP A 41 -7.21 -19.75 -7.79
N LYS A 42 -6.28 -20.73 -7.78
CA LYS A 42 -5.11 -20.69 -6.88
C LYS A 42 -4.21 -19.50 -7.20
N PHE A 43 -4.04 -19.19 -8.49
CA PHE A 43 -3.28 -18.02 -8.91
C PHE A 43 -3.95 -16.73 -8.46
N LYS A 44 -5.26 -16.60 -8.69
CA LYS A 44 -6.05 -15.44 -8.28
C LYS A 44 -6.00 -15.23 -6.76
N ASN A 45 -6.19 -16.28 -5.98
CA ASN A 45 -6.17 -16.22 -4.52
C ASN A 45 -4.79 -15.84 -3.98
N CYS A 46 -3.72 -16.33 -4.61
CA CYS A 46 -2.35 -15.93 -4.25
C CYS A 46 -2.11 -14.45 -4.55
N CYS A 47 -2.50 -13.95 -5.74
CA CYS A 47 -2.42 -12.51 -6.05
C CYS A 47 -3.20 -11.67 -5.04
N ASN A 48 -4.40 -12.10 -4.66
CA ASN A 48 -5.22 -11.40 -3.67
C ASN A 48 -4.58 -11.41 -2.27
N LEU A 49 -3.91 -12.50 -1.88
CA LEU A 49 -3.19 -12.58 -0.62
C LEU A 49 -2.03 -11.58 -0.58
N PHE A 50 -1.17 -11.58 -1.60
CA PHE A 50 -0.07 -10.61 -1.68
C PHE A 50 -0.59 -9.17 -1.73
N TRP A 51 -1.68 -8.92 -2.46
CA TRP A 51 -2.35 -7.62 -2.45
C TRP A 51 -2.77 -7.21 -1.04
N LEU A 52 -3.33 -8.15 -0.26
CA LEU A 52 -3.82 -7.89 1.09
C LEU A 52 -2.69 -7.50 2.03
N PHE A 53 -1.56 -8.20 1.98
CA PHE A 53 -0.35 -7.85 2.73
C PHE A 53 0.20 -6.48 2.32
N CYS A 54 0.32 -6.22 1.01
CA CYS A 54 0.74 -4.91 0.53
C CYS A 54 -0.21 -3.81 1.00
N HIS A 55 -1.52 -4.06 0.97
CA HIS A 55 -2.55 -3.12 1.41
C HIS A 55 -2.44 -2.83 2.90
N TYR A 56 -2.35 -3.86 3.74
CA TYR A 56 -2.22 -3.67 5.19
C TYR A 56 -0.95 -2.89 5.56
N GLN A 57 0.16 -3.15 4.87
CA GLN A 57 1.37 -2.36 5.04
C GLN A 57 1.23 -0.93 4.51
N ALA A 58 0.53 -0.73 3.39
CA ALA A 58 0.27 0.60 2.83
C ALA A 58 -0.58 1.47 3.77
N ILE A 59 -1.45 0.85 4.58
CA ILE A 59 -2.21 1.52 5.65
C ILE A 59 -1.55 1.41 7.03
N MET A 60 -0.29 0.94 7.08
CA MET A 60 0.59 0.94 8.25
C MET A 60 0.11 0.07 9.43
N LEU A 61 -0.56 -1.06 9.17
CA LEU A 61 -0.86 -2.03 10.22
C LEU A 61 0.43 -2.71 10.73
N SER A 62 0.51 -2.96 12.04
CA SER A 62 1.56 -3.81 12.62
C SER A 62 1.38 -5.27 12.19
N GLU A 63 2.42 -6.10 12.36
CA GLU A 63 2.30 -7.53 12.08
C GLU A 63 1.23 -8.21 12.97
N GLU A 64 1.06 -7.76 14.21
CA GLU A 64 0.01 -8.23 15.11
C GLU A 64 -1.38 -7.86 14.59
N GLU A 65 -1.57 -6.63 14.12
CA GLU A 65 -2.83 -6.19 13.51
C GLU A 65 -3.12 -6.94 12.22
N ILE A 66 -2.10 -7.20 11.39
CA ILE A 66 -2.21 -8.04 10.19
C ILE A 66 -2.65 -9.46 10.58
N ALA A 67 -2.00 -10.07 11.58
CA ALA A 67 -2.35 -11.40 12.06
C ALA A 67 -3.81 -11.48 12.53
N GLN A 68 -4.28 -10.46 13.26
CA GLN A 68 -5.68 -10.36 13.71
C GLN A 68 -6.67 -10.30 12.55
N ASN A 69 -6.34 -9.56 11.49
CA ASN A 69 -7.18 -9.47 10.30
C ASN A 69 -7.19 -10.77 9.46
N LEU A 70 -6.24 -11.68 9.71
CA LEU A 70 -6.09 -12.95 9.00
C LEU A 70 -6.64 -14.17 9.75
N VAL A 71 -7.18 -13.99 10.97
CA VAL A 71 -7.70 -15.08 11.82
C VAL A 71 -8.79 -15.93 11.13
N GLY A 72 -9.50 -15.38 10.15
CA GLY A 72 -10.53 -16.10 9.38
C GLY A 72 -10.04 -16.92 8.18
N PHE A 73 -8.74 -16.98 7.92
CA PHE A 73 -8.18 -17.76 6.81
C PHE A 73 -8.07 -19.25 7.14
N GLU A 74 -8.43 -20.10 6.19
CA GLU A 74 -8.32 -21.56 6.29
C GLU A 74 -7.41 -22.10 5.16
N PRO A 75 -6.29 -22.78 5.49
CA PRO A 75 -5.79 -23.03 6.85
C PRO A 75 -5.28 -21.75 7.54
N PRO A 76 -5.23 -21.71 8.89
CA PRO A 76 -4.65 -20.59 9.62
C PRO A 76 -3.20 -20.34 9.19
N MET A 77 -2.85 -19.08 8.97
CA MET A 77 -1.47 -18.70 8.67
C MET A 77 -0.62 -18.71 9.94
N SER A 78 0.56 -19.34 9.87
CA SER A 78 1.51 -19.30 10.98
C SER A 78 2.13 -17.92 11.10
N LYS A 79 2.63 -17.60 12.30
CA LYS A 79 3.33 -16.32 12.55
C LYS A 79 4.53 -16.16 11.63
N GLU A 80 5.30 -17.22 11.42
CA GLU A 80 6.47 -17.22 10.55
C GLU A 80 6.09 -16.90 9.10
N LEU A 81 5.00 -17.47 8.60
CA LEU A 81 4.52 -17.18 7.24
C LEU A 81 4.06 -15.73 7.10
N ILE A 82 3.40 -15.18 8.12
CA ILE A 82 2.99 -13.77 8.16
C ILE A 82 4.23 -12.86 8.10
N THR A 83 5.20 -13.06 9.00
CA THR A 83 6.43 -12.26 9.03
C THR A 83 7.20 -12.34 7.72
N MET A 84 7.41 -13.55 7.18
CA MET A 84 8.08 -13.71 5.88
C MET A 84 7.33 -13.01 4.75
N THR A 85 6.00 -13.09 4.73
CA THR A 85 5.19 -12.43 3.69
C THR A 85 5.24 -10.91 3.86
N CYS A 86 5.27 -10.41 5.10
CA CYS A 86 5.47 -9.00 5.39
C CYS A 86 6.81 -8.49 4.86
N GLU A 87 7.91 -9.20 5.13
CA GLU A 87 9.23 -8.84 4.62
C GLU A 87 9.26 -8.83 3.08
N LEU A 88 8.67 -9.84 2.44
CA LEU A 88 8.56 -9.92 0.98
C LEU A 88 7.77 -8.76 0.37
N CYS A 89 6.74 -8.27 1.07
CA CYS A 89 5.85 -7.21 0.59
C CYS A 89 6.33 -5.81 0.96
N GLN A 90 7.38 -5.64 1.76
CA GLN A 90 7.72 -4.35 2.39
C GLN A 90 7.84 -3.20 1.38
N GLU A 91 8.62 -3.38 0.32
CA GLU A 91 8.79 -2.35 -0.71
C GLU A 91 7.54 -2.18 -1.58
N ASP A 92 6.79 -3.26 -1.77
CA ASP A 92 5.54 -3.25 -2.52
C ASP A 92 4.43 -2.50 -1.77
N GLY A 93 4.37 -2.65 -0.44
CA GLY A 93 3.50 -1.88 0.46
C GLY A 93 3.83 -0.40 0.45
N LYS A 94 5.12 -0.02 0.48
CA LYS A 94 5.55 1.39 0.37
C LYS A 94 5.10 2.01 -0.96
N MET A 95 5.27 1.29 -2.07
CA MET A 95 4.83 1.75 -3.38
C MET A 95 3.31 1.92 -3.45
N LEU A 96 2.55 0.97 -2.89
CA LEU A 96 1.09 1.08 -2.81
C LEU A 96 0.63 2.24 -1.93
N GLY A 97 1.32 2.48 -0.80
CA GLY A 97 1.08 3.64 0.05
C GLY A 97 1.29 4.97 -0.68
N ALA A 98 2.34 5.07 -1.50
CA ALA A 98 2.58 6.25 -2.35
C ALA A 98 1.47 6.46 -3.40
N ILE A 99 0.93 5.38 -3.98
CA ILE A 99 -0.24 5.46 -4.88
C ILE A 99 -1.46 6.00 -4.12
N TYR A 100 -1.75 5.49 -2.92
CA TYR A 100 -2.86 5.99 -2.11
C TYR A 100 -2.69 7.47 -1.74
N GLN A 101 -1.49 7.88 -1.36
CA GLN A 101 -1.18 9.28 -1.09
C GLN A 101 -1.36 10.16 -2.33
N ASN A 102 -0.92 9.71 -3.52
CA ASN A 102 -1.14 10.44 -4.77
C ASN A 102 -2.64 10.60 -5.08
N LEU A 103 -3.43 9.54 -4.91
CA LEU A 103 -4.89 9.60 -5.09
C LEU A 103 -5.51 10.59 -4.10
N PHE A 104 -5.12 10.51 -2.83
CA PHE A 104 -5.60 11.44 -1.82
C PHE A 104 -5.25 12.89 -2.17
N LEU A 105 -4.00 13.17 -2.55
CA LEU A 105 -3.59 14.52 -2.98
C LEU A 105 -4.38 14.99 -4.19
N LYS A 106 -4.55 14.15 -5.22
CA LYS A 106 -5.31 14.52 -6.43
C LYS A 106 -6.77 14.87 -6.13
N TYR A 107 -7.47 14.03 -5.38
CA TYR A 107 -8.91 14.23 -5.14
C TYR A 107 -9.20 15.20 -4.00
N PHE A 108 -8.44 15.11 -2.90
CA PHE A 108 -8.71 15.89 -1.71
C PHE A 108 -8.12 17.30 -1.79
N SER A 109 -6.93 17.48 -2.40
CA SER A 109 -6.39 18.83 -2.57
C SER A 109 -7.22 19.65 -3.54
N GLN A 110 -7.84 19.06 -4.57
CA GLN A 110 -8.75 19.81 -5.45
C GLN A 110 -9.98 20.33 -4.69
N ALA A 111 -10.66 19.47 -3.93
CA ALA A 111 -11.81 19.86 -3.12
C ALA A 111 -11.44 20.91 -2.04
N LEU A 112 -10.24 20.82 -1.47
CA LEU A 112 -9.74 21.81 -0.49
C LEU A 112 -9.32 23.13 -1.14
N LYS A 113 -8.73 23.11 -2.35
CA LYS A 113 -8.45 24.32 -3.13
C LYS A 113 -9.75 25.07 -3.43
N GLU A 114 -10.77 24.35 -3.86
CA GLU A 114 -12.11 24.90 -4.12
C GLU A 114 -12.76 25.47 -2.84
N SER A 115 -12.54 24.83 -1.69
CA SER A 115 -13.12 25.25 -0.41
C SER A 115 -12.36 26.39 0.28
N TRP A 116 -11.04 26.51 0.11
CA TRP A 116 -10.21 27.45 0.88
C TRP A 116 -9.63 28.61 0.07
N GLY A 117 -9.61 28.54 -1.27
CA GLY A 117 -9.16 29.65 -2.13
C GLY A 117 -7.66 29.97 -2.09
N ASP A 118 -6.85 29.19 -1.37
CA ASP A 118 -5.39 29.33 -1.24
C ASP A 118 -4.72 27.95 -1.40
N GLU A 119 -4.09 27.75 -2.56
CA GLU A 119 -3.57 26.47 -3.04
C GLU A 119 -2.37 25.96 -2.23
N GLU A 120 -1.47 26.85 -1.80
CA GLU A 120 -0.28 26.50 -1.03
C GLU A 120 -0.70 26.07 0.38
N LYS A 121 -1.63 26.81 0.99
CA LYS A 121 -2.16 26.52 2.33
C LYS A 121 -3.03 25.26 2.34
N ALA A 122 -3.82 25.02 1.29
CA ALA A 122 -4.59 23.80 1.13
C ALA A 122 -3.68 22.58 1.00
N THR A 123 -2.64 22.65 0.18
CA THR A 123 -1.69 21.56 -0.03
C THR A 123 -0.91 21.26 1.25
N SER A 124 -0.39 22.29 1.93
CA SER A 124 0.35 22.16 3.19
C SER A 124 -0.51 21.55 4.31
N ARG A 125 -1.76 21.98 4.45
CA ARG A 125 -2.69 21.41 5.44
C ARG A 125 -3.17 20.02 5.08
N THR A 126 -3.38 19.71 3.80
CA THR A 126 -3.70 18.35 3.32
C THR A 126 -2.56 17.41 3.66
N LEU A 127 -1.32 17.79 3.35
CA LEU A 127 -0.12 17.06 3.75
C LEU A 127 -0.04 16.92 5.26
N ALA A 128 -0.34 17.97 6.04
CA ALA A 128 -0.39 17.89 7.49
C ALA A 128 -1.50 16.98 8.01
N LEU A 129 -2.65 16.87 7.33
CA LEU A 129 -3.79 16.02 7.69
C LEU A 129 -3.56 14.56 7.33
N VAL A 130 -2.98 14.29 6.15
CA VAL A 130 -2.45 12.98 5.74
C VAL A 130 -1.38 12.57 6.73
N ASN A 131 -0.42 13.46 6.99
CA ASN A 131 0.61 13.24 7.98
C ASN A 131 0.01 13.12 9.37
N LEU A 132 -1.10 13.75 9.75
CA LEU A 132 -1.73 13.59 11.08
C LEU A 132 -2.52 12.29 11.19
N TYR A 133 -3.18 11.84 10.12
CA TYR A 133 -3.86 10.55 10.09
C TYR A 133 -2.84 9.41 10.09
N ILE A 134 -1.77 9.56 9.33
CA ILE A 134 -0.60 8.68 9.37
C ILE A 134 0.13 8.83 10.73
N ASN A 135 0.31 10.05 11.26
CA ASN A 135 1.03 10.32 12.53
C ASN A 135 0.23 10.00 13.79
N ARG A 136 -1.09 9.90 13.74
CA ARG A 136 -1.88 9.39 14.87
C ARG A 136 -1.47 7.94 15.19
N HIS A 137 -0.92 7.24 14.21
CA HIS A 137 -0.25 5.94 14.38
C HIS A 137 1.28 6.06 14.60
N VAL A 138 1.95 7.12 14.11
CA VAL A 138 3.40 7.38 14.38
C VAL A 138 3.71 7.84 15.81
N LYS A 139 2.74 8.27 16.64
CA LYS A 139 3.05 8.60 18.05
C LYS A 139 3.55 7.43 18.90
N GLN A 140 3.50 6.19 18.41
CA GLN A 140 4.21 5.04 19.00
C GLN A 140 5.71 5.00 18.69
N TRP A 141 6.25 5.95 17.91
CA TRP A 141 7.65 5.94 17.45
C TRP A 141 8.57 6.95 18.16
N LEU A 142 8.11 7.63 19.21
CA LEU A 142 8.96 8.49 20.07
C LEU A 142 8.79 8.21 21.58
N ALA A 143 8.38 6.98 21.94
CA ALA A 143 8.52 6.40 23.27
C ALA A 143 9.15 5.01 23.13
#